data_AF-A0A1F4JSQ2-F1
#
_entry.id   AF-A0A1F4JSQ2-F1
#
_cell.length_a   1.000
_cell.length_b   1.000
_cell.length_c   1.000
_cell.angle_alpha   90.00
_cell.angle_beta   90.00
_cell.angle_gamma   90.00
#
_symmetry.space_group_name_H-M   'P 1'
#
loop_
_entity.id
_entity.type
_entity.pdbx_description
1 polymer ?
#
loop_
_entity_poly.entity_id
_entity_poly.type
_entity_poly.pdbx_seq_one_letter_code
_entity_poly.pdbx_strand_id
1 'polypeptide(L)'
;MKKLMTKLVLGFAAVGFTEMSAAIADERKAAYYAIADKAAADYRDAHAACDALDGNAQIVCIEEAKLAQTRTKGNAEAQYRNTAQARQKTGTDIANAEYAVAKARCESKEGNDKSACIRHAYALRIAAIAAAKAAQTTANAGTGAR
;
A
#
# COMPACT_ATOMS: atom_id res chain seq x y z
N MET A 1 61.49 -15.61 6.40
CA MET A 1 62.44 -15.33 5.30
C MET A 1 61.72 -15.51 3.98
N LYS A 2 61.76 -14.45 3.15
CA LYS A 2 61.56 -14.40 1.68
C LYS A 2 60.23 -14.94 1.14
N LYS A 3 59.27 -14.04 0.88
CA LYS A 3 59.08 -13.30 -0.39
C LYS A 3 58.74 -14.25 -1.56
N LEU A 4 57.48 -14.23 -2.00
CA LEU A 4 57.22 -13.85 -3.38
C LEU A 4 55.80 -13.26 -3.51
N MET A 5 55.77 -11.96 -3.75
CA MET A 5 54.64 -11.26 -4.33
C MET A 5 54.47 -11.72 -5.77
N THR A 6 53.30 -12.20 -6.15
CA THR A 6 52.87 -12.22 -7.55
C THR A 6 51.64 -11.35 -7.66
N LYS A 7 51.89 -10.07 -7.93
CA LYS A 7 50.91 -9.18 -8.52
C LYS A 7 50.54 -9.76 -9.89
N LEU A 8 49.28 -10.12 -10.06
CA LEU A 8 48.69 -10.26 -11.38
C LEU A 8 47.49 -9.30 -11.42
N VAL A 9 47.81 -8.05 -11.71
CA VAL A 9 46.87 -7.11 -12.31
C VAL A 9 46.79 -7.50 -13.78
N LEU A 10 45.61 -7.91 -14.26
CA LEU A 10 45.15 -7.70 -15.63
C LEU A 10 43.75 -8.31 -15.79
N GLY A 11 42.78 -7.44 -16.11
CA GLY A 11 41.49 -7.86 -16.66
C GLY A 11 40.26 -7.46 -15.86
N PHE A 12 40.09 -6.17 -15.53
CA PHE A 12 38.72 -5.64 -15.47
C PHE A 12 38.17 -5.70 -16.91
N ALA A 13 37.61 -6.84 -17.30
CA ALA A 13 36.67 -6.88 -18.40
C ALA A 13 35.48 -6.06 -17.92
N ALA A 14 35.38 -4.82 -18.41
CA ALA A 14 34.16 -4.04 -18.37
C ALA A 14 33.10 -4.80 -19.18
N VAL A 15 32.46 -5.79 -18.55
CA VAL A 15 31.16 -6.27 -19.00
C VAL A 15 30.23 -5.07 -18.86
N GLY A 16 29.89 -4.49 -20.00
CA GLY A 16 28.95 -3.38 -20.12
C GLY A 16 27.66 -3.73 -19.40
N PHE A 17 27.45 -3.12 -18.25
CA PHE A 17 26.18 -3.15 -17.51
C PHE A 17 25.19 -2.22 -18.22
N THR A 18 24.81 -2.54 -19.46
CA THR A 18 23.88 -1.69 -20.23
C THR A 18 22.59 -2.37 -20.68
N GLU A 19 22.32 -3.61 -20.25
CA GLU A 19 21.10 -4.33 -20.68
C GLU A 19 20.27 -4.98 -19.53
N MET A 20 20.47 -4.56 -18.28
CA MET A 20 19.70 -5.09 -17.13
C MET A 20 18.33 -4.40 -16.93
N SER A 21 18.03 -3.32 -17.65
CA SER A 21 16.86 -2.46 -17.36
C SER A 21 15.51 -3.08 -17.72
N ALA A 22 15.43 -3.92 -18.76
CA ALA A 22 14.19 -4.57 -19.18
C ALA A 22 13.78 -5.72 -18.24
N ALA A 23 14.74 -6.57 -17.84
CA ALA A 23 14.50 -7.69 -16.94
C ALA A 23 13.96 -7.25 -15.56
N ILE A 24 14.47 -6.14 -15.01
CA ILE A 24 14.02 -5.59 -13.72
C ILE A 24 12.58 -5.03 -13.80
N ALA A 25 12.18 -4.46 -14.95
CA ALA A 25 10.84 -3.90 -15.12
C ALA A 25 9.76 -5.00 -15.16
N ASP A 26 10.04 -6.10 -15.86
CA ASP A 26 9.15 -7.27 -15.90
C ASP A 26 9.06 -7.97 -14.55
N GLU A 27 10.17 -8.08 -13.81
CA GLU A 27 10.17 -8.64 -12.45
C GLU A 27 9.29 -7.82 -11.48
N ARG A 28 9.41 -6.49 -11.48
CA ARG A 28 8.56 -5.63 -10.63
C ARG A 28 7.08 -5.74 -10.97
N LYS A 29 6.76 -5.87 -12.26
CA LYS A 29 5.38 -6.06 -12.72
C LYS A 29 4.83 -7.41 -12.27
N ALA A 30 5.61 -8.48 -12.44
CA ALA A 30 5.25 -9.81 -11.97
C ALA A 30 5.05 -9.84 -10.44
N ALA A 31 5.94 -9.21 -9.68
CA ALA A 31 5.83 -9.07 -8.24
C ALA A 31 4.55 -8.33 -7.82
N TYR A 32 4.20 -7.23 -8.50
CA TYR A 32 2.94 -6.52 -8.27
C TYR A 32 1.72 -7.42 -8.46
N TYR A 33 1.63 -8.14 -9.58
CA TYR A 33 0.49 -9.03 -9.84
C TYR A 33 0.42 -10.17 -8.84
N ALA A 34 1.55 -10.78 -8.49
CA ALA A 34 1.60 -11.83 -7.47
C ALA A 34 1.07 -11.33 -6.11
N ILE A 35 1.43 -10.11 -5.70
CA ILE A 35 0.90 -9.50 -4.47
C ILE A 35 -0.58 -9.17 -4.60
N ALA A 36 -1.02 -8.66 -5.76
CA ALA A 36 -2.43 -8.33 -6.00
C ALA A 36 -3.32 -9.59 -5.97
N ASP A 37 -2.87 -10.68 -6.59
CA ASP A 37 -3.56 -11.96 -6.62
C ASP A 37 -3.62 -12.58 -5.22
N LYS A 38 -2.51 -12.54 -4.48
CA LYS A 38 -2.48 -12.95 -3.08
C LYS A 38 -3.45 -12.12 -2.22
N ALA A 39 -3.44 -10.79 -2.36
CA ALA A 39 -4.36 -9.93 -1.62
C ALA A 39 -5.83 -10.22 -1.95
N ALA A 40 -6.12 -10.61 -3.20
CA ALA A 40 -7.46 -11.04 -3.60
C ALA A 40 -7.83 -12.41 -3.01
N ALA A 41 -6.89 -13.36 -2.94
CA ALA A 41 -7.10 -14.63 -2.27
C ALA A 41 -7.32 -14.46 -0.76
N ASP A 42 -6.43 -13.73 -0.09
CA ASP A 42 -6.52 -13.44 1.34
C ASP A 42 -7.85 -12.72 1.67
N TYR A 43 -8.33 -11.82 0.80
CA TYR A 43 -9.66 -11.21 0.93
C TYR A 43 -10.80 -12.21 0.82
N ARG A 44 -10.77 -13.10 -0.18
CA ARG A 44 -11.84 -14.11 -0.36
C ARG A 44 -11.93 -15.01 0.87
N ASP A 45 -10.79 -15.45 1.38
CA ASP A 45 -10.72 -16.34 2.55
C ASP A 45 -11.20 -15.60 3.81
N ALA A 46 -10.75 -14.36 4.03
CA ALA A 46 -11.19 -13.54 5.15
C ALA A 46 -12.69 -13.21 5.08
N HIS A 47 -13.20 -12.88 3.89
CA HIS A 47 -14.62 -12.64 3.66
C HIS A 47 -15.45 -13.88 3.97
N ALA A 48 -15.05 -15.05 3.46
CA ALA A 48 -15.75 -16.30 3.76
C ALA A 48 -15.75 -16.62 5.26
N ALA A 49 -14.66 -16.32 5.97
CA ALA A 49 -14.61 -16.46 7.42
C ALA A 49 -15.59 -15.52 8.15
N CYS A 50 -15.91 -14.36 7.57
CA CYS A 50 -16.93 -13.44 8.12
C CYS A 50 -18.35 -14.00 8.03
N ASP A 51 -18.63 -14.98 7.16
CA ASP A 51 -19.97 -15.57 7.00
C ASP A 51 -20.43 -16.35 8.24
N ALA A 52 -19.52 -16.65 9.18
CA ALA A 52 -19.84 -17.23 10.48
C ALA A 52 -20.33 -16.18 11.51
N LEU A 53 -20.34 -14.90 11.15
CA LEU A 53 -20.80 -13.80 11.99
C LEU A 53 -22.13 -13.25 11.47
N ASP A 54 -22.85 -12.56 12.34
CA ASP A 54 -24.14 -11.93 12.00
C ASP A 54 -24.16 -10.43 12.32
N GLY A 55 -25.06 -9.72 11.64
CA GLY A 55 -25.37 -8.32 11.91
C GLY A 55 -24.17 -7.39 11.78
N ASN A 56 -23.99 -6.48 12.74
CA ASN A 56 -22.92 -5.49 12.69
C ASN A 56 -21.51 -6.11 12.72
N ALA A 57 -21.34 -7.24 13.43
CA ALA A 57 -20.06 -7.92 13.51
C ALA A 57 -19.60 -8.45 12.14
N GLN A 58 -20.52 -9.02 11.37
CA GLN A 58 -20.25 -9.44 9.98
C GLN A 58 -19.85 -8.26 9.10
N ILE A 59 -20.58 -7.15 9.18
CA ILE A 59 -20.29 -5.94 8.40
C ILE A 59 -18.89 -5.41 8.72
N VAL A 60 -18.54 -5.29 10.01
CA VAL A 60 -17.21 -4.82 10.44
C VAL A 60 -16.13 -5.77 9.94
N CYS A 61 -16.33 -7.09 10.05
CA CYS A 61 -15.39 -8.09 9.56
C CYS A 61 -15.12 -7.94 8.05
N ILE A 62 -16.17 -7.80 7.24
CA ILE A 62 -16.06 -7.62 5.79
C ILE A 62 -15.31 -6.31 5.45
N GLU A 63 -15.60 -5.21 6.13
CA GLU A 63 -14.92 -3.93 5.90
C GLU A 63 -13.43 -3.98 6.32
N GLU A 64 -13.10 -4.72 7.38
CA GLU A 64 -11.71 -4.95 7.78
C GLU A 64 -10.94 -5.78 6.75
N ALA A 65 -11.57 -6.82 6.20
CA ALA A 65 -11.01 -7.61 5.11
C ALA A 65 -10.75 -6.75 3.85
N LYS A 66 -11.72 -5.89 3.47
CA LYS A 66 -11.56 -4.93 2.37
C LYS A 66 -10.43 -3.93 2.63
N LEU A 67 -10.31 -3.43 3.85
CA LEU A 67 -9.21 -2.53 4.24
C LEU A 67 -7.85 -3.22 4.10
N ALA A 68 -7.72 -4.46 4.57
CA ALA A 68 -6.49 -5.24 4.44
C ALA A 68 -6.10 -5.46 2.96
N GLN A 69 -7.08 -5.80 2.11
CA GLN A 69 -6.88 -5.91 0.67
C GLN A 69 -6.44 -4.59 0.05
N THR A 70 -7.12 -3.49 0.40
CA THR A 70 -6.84 -2.14 -0.11
C THR A 70 -5.43 -1.70 0.23
N ARG A 71 -4.99 -1.90 1.48
CA ARG A 71 -3.62 -1.60 1.92
C ARG A 71 -2.60 -2.40 1.12
N THR A 72 -2.79 -3.72 1.02
CA THR A 72 -1.83 -4.61 0.37
C THR A 72 -1.69 -4.29 -1.12
N LYS A 73 -2.82 -4.25 -1.85
CA LYS A 73 -2.83 -3.96 -3.28
C LYS A 73 -2.36 -2.54 -3.59
N GLY A 74 -2.84 -1.55 -2.82
CA GLY A 74 -2.49 -0.15 -3.02
C GLY A 74 -1.00 0.09 -2.78
N ASN A 75 -0.43 -0.44 -1.70
CA ASN A 75 1.00 -0.31 -1.42
C ASN A 75 1.86 -0.98 -2.49
N ALA A 76 1.47 -2.16 -2.97
CA ALA A 76 2.16 -2.84 -4.07
C ALA A 76 2.09 -2.02 -5.36
N GLU A 77 0.92 -1.45 -5.69
CA GLU A 77 0.76 -0.58 -6.87
C GLU A 77 1.60 0.70 -6.75
N ALA A 78 1.62 1.33 -5.57
CA ALA A 78 2.42 2.52 -5.31
C ALA A 78 3.93 2.25 -5.44
N GLN A 79 4.40 1.09 -4.99
CA GLN A 79 5.78 0.65 -5.17
C GLN A 79 6.10 0.36 -6.65
N TYR A 80 5.21 -0.35 -7.34
CA TYR A 80 5.37 -0.68 -8.76
C TYR A 80 5.42 0.56 -9.64
N ARG A 81 4.46 1.48 -9.48
CA ARG A 81 4.39 2.72 -10.25
C ARG A 81 5.45 3.74 -9.82
N ASN A 82 5.83 3.72 -8.55
CA ASN A 82 6.83 4.60 -7.95
C ASN A 82 6.57 6.12 -8.13
N THR A 83 5.33 6.54 -8.42
CA THR A 83 4.99 7.97 -8.58
C THR A 83 4.39 8.57 -7.31
N ALA A 84 4.49 9.89 -7.15
CA ALA A 84 3.82 10.61 -6.07
C ALA A 84 2.29 10.46 -6.15
N GLN A 85 1.73 10.48 -7.36
CA GLN A 85 0.30 10.27 -7.59
C GLN A 85 -0.18 8.89 -7.15
N ALA A 86 0.58 7.82 -7.43
CA ALA A 86 0.20 6.47 -7.00
C ALA A 86 0.19 6.33 -5.47
N ARG A 87 1.17 6.94 -4.78
CA ARG A 87 1.21 7.00 -3.31
C ARG A 87 0.04 7.80 -2.74
N GLN A 88 -0.28 8.95 -3.33
CA GLN A 88 -1.41 9.78 -2.89
C GLN A 88 -2.76 9.09 -3.07
N LYS A 89 -2.96 8.43 -4.21
CA LYS A 89 -4.16 7.64 -4.47
C LYS A 89 -4.28 6.51 -3.45
N THR A 90 -3.20 5.78 -3.20
CA THR A 90 -3.15 4.72 -2.18
C THR A 90 -3.53 5.24 -0.79
N GLY A 91 -2.96 6.37 -0.37
CA GLY A 91 -3.32 7.00 0.90
C GLY A 91 -4.80 7.41 0.97
N THR A 92 -5.37 7.90 -0.13
CA THR A 92 -6.80 8.25 -0.22
C THR A 92 -7.69 7.02 -0.13
N ASP A 93 -7.34 5.95 -0.84
CA ASP A 93 -8.09 4.69 -0.84
C ASP A 93 -8.06 4.03 0.55
N ILE A 94 -6.90 4.02 1.21
CA ILE A 94 -6.75 3.54 2.60
C ILE A 94 -7.59 4.38 3.56
N ALA A 95 -7.54 5.72 3.48
CA ALA A 95 -8.34 6.60 4.33
C ALA A 95 -9.86 6.36 4.17
N ASN A 96 -10.31 6.10 2.95
CA ASN A 96 -11.72 5.77 2.68
C ASN A 96 -12.11 4.40 3.27
N ALA A 97 -11.23 3.39 3.16
CA ALA A 97 -11.46 2.08 3.74
C ALA A 97 -11.42 2.09 5.28
N GLU A 98 -10.51 2.86 5.89
CA GLU A 98 -10.48 3.07 7.34
C GLU A 98 -11.76 3.75 7.83
N TYR A 99 -12.26 4.73 7.09
CA TYR A 99 -13.56 5.33 7.37
C TYR A 99 -14.71 4.34 7.26
N ALA A 100 -14.70 3.43 6.27
CA ALA A 100 -15.74 2.42 6.13
C ALA A 100 -15.78 1.48 7.35
N VAL A 101 -14.61 1.01 7.81
CA VAL A 101 -14.49 0.21 9.05
C VAL A 101 -14.99 1.00 10.25
N ALA A 102 -14.52 2.24 10.43
CA ALA A 102 -14.92 3.07 11.55
C ALA A 102 -16.42 3.36 11.55
N LYS A 103 -17.00 3.66 10.38
CA LYS A 103 -18.43 3.88 10.21
C LYS A 103 -19.20 2.60 10.56
N ALA A 104 -18.79 1.44 10.05
CA ALA A 104 -19.42 0.16 10.37
C ALA A 104 -19.44 -0.07 11.89
N ARG A 105 -18.32 0.16 12.58
CA ARG A 105 -18.23 0.07 14.05
C ARG A 105 -19.12 1.08 14.78
N CYS A 106 -19.39 2.24 14.18
CA CYS A 106 -20.33 3.22 14.74
C CYS A 106 -21.79 2.80 14.60
N GLU A 107 -22.14 1.88 13.69
CA GLU A 107 -23.54 1.49 13.45
C GLU A 107 -24.17 0.76 14.64
N SER A 108 -23.36 0.18 15.54
CA SER A 108 -23.83 -0.45 16.80
C SER A 108 -24.22 0.57 17.88
N LYS A 109 -24.01 1.87 17.65
CA LYS A 109 -24.39 2.95 18.55
C LYS A 109 -25.74 3.52 18.15
N GLU A 110 -26.33 4.33 19.02
CA GLU A 110 -27.63 4.95 18.78
C GLU A 110 -27.60 6.47 18.99
N GLY A 111 -28.60 7.17 18.44
CA GLY A 111 -28.83 8.59 18.65
C GLY A 111 -27.61 9.49 18.44
N ASN A 112 -27.33 10.33 19.44
CA ASN A 112 -26.25 11.31 19.39
C ASN A 112 -24.86 10.65 19.38
N ASP A 113 -24.71 9.49 20.03
CA ASP A 113 -23.43 8.77 20.10
C ASP A 113 -23.02 8.21 18.73
N LYS A 114 -23.99 7.65 18.00
CA LYS A 114 -23.78 7.23 16.60
C LYS A 114 -23.34 8.39 15.73
N SER A 115 -24.08 9.50 15.80
CA SER A 115 -23.81 10.69 15.01
C SER A 115 -22.44 11.29 15.31
N ALA A 116 -22.07 11.37 16.59
CA ALA A 116 -20.74 11.84 17.01
C ALA A 116 -19.62 10.91 16.54
N CYS A 117 -19.82 9.59 16.64
CA CYS A 117 -18.87 8.58 16.16
C CYS A 117 -18.61 8.71 14.65
N ILE A 118 -19.67 8.81 13.83
CA ILE A 118 -19.54 8.96 12.37
C ILE A 118 -18.86 10.29 12.01
N ARG A 119 -19.21 11.39 12.69
CA ARG A 119 -18.53 12.69 12.47
C ARG A 119 -17.04 12.62 12.79
N HIS A 120 -16.67 11.96 13.88
CA HIS A 120 -15.25 11.78 14.24
C HIS A 120 -14.51 10.95 13.18
N ALA A 121 -15.07 9.81 12.77
CA ALA A 121 -14.51 8.98 11.71
C ALA A 121 -14.36 9.76 10.38
N TYR A 122 -15.34 10.59 10.03
CA TYR A 122 -15.30 11.44 8.86
C TYR A 122 -14.21 12.50 8.93
N ALA A 123 -14.00 13.11 10.11
CA ALA A 123 -12.92 14.07 10.33
C ALA A 123 -11.54 13.41 10.16
N LEU A 124 -11.34 12.21 10.71
CA LEU A 124 -10.11 11.42 10.50
C LEU A 124 -9.87 11.14 9.01
N ARG A 125 -10.92 10.76 8.27
CA ARG A 125 -10.85 10.55 6.82
C ARG A 125 -10.35 11.79 6.09
N ILE A 126 -10.94 12.95 6.37
CA ILE A 126 -10.53 14.21 5.74
C ILE A 126 -9.06 14.52 6.05
N ALA A 127 -8.67 14.39 7.32
CA ALA A 127 -7.30 14.64 7.75
C ALA A 127 -6.30 13.71 7.03
N ALA A 128 -6.61 12.42 6.92
CA ALA A 128 -5.77 11.44 6.23
C ALA A 128 -5.67 11.73 4.71
N ILE A 129 -6.78 12.10 4.05
CA ILE A 129 -6.77 12.51 2.64
C ILE A 129 -5.95 13.79 2.44
N ALA A 130 -6.07 14.77 3.34
CA ALA A 130 -5.29 15.99 3.30
C ALA A 130 -3.79 15.71 3.47
N ALA A 131 -3.42 14.83 4.41
CA ALA A 131 -2.04 14.40 4.60
C ALA A 131 -1.48 13.69 3.36
N ALA A 132 -2.26 12.80 2.73
CA ALA A 132 -1.85 12.11 1.49
C ALA A 132 -1.61 13.10 0.34
N LYS A 133 -2.45 14.14 0.22
CA LYS A 133 -2.26 15.23 -0.76
C LYS A 133 -1.05 16.10 -0.44
N ALA A 134 -0.84 16.47 0.82
CA ALA A 134 0.32 17.25 1.24
C ALA A 134 1.63 16.50 0.95
N ALA A 135 1.70 15.22 1.27
CA ALA A 135 2.84 14.37 0.96
C ALA A 135 3.13 14.29 -0.56
N GLN A 136 2.08 14.27 -1.39
CA GLN A 136 2.22 14.35 -2.85
C GLN A 136 2.90 15.64 -3.29
N THR A 137 2.41 16.78 -2.80
CA THR A 137 2.95 18.11 -3.13
C THR A 137 4.41 18.23 -2.73
N THR A 138 4.76 17.77 -1.52
CA THR A 138 6.16 17.76 -1.05
C THR A 138 7.04 16.85 -1.90
N ALA A 139 6.57 15.65 -2.26
CA ALA A 139 7.32 14.74 -3.12
C ALA A 139 7.58 15.35 -4.51
N ASN A 140 6.57 15.99 -5.11
CA ASN A 140 6.70 16.67 -6.39
C ASN A 140 7.67 17.86 -6.35
N ALA A 141 7.63 18.65 -5.27
CA ALA A 141 8.56 19.77 -5.06
C ALA A 141 10.01 19.30 -4.89
N GLY A 142 10.23 18.18 -4.19
CA GLY A 142 11.55 17.57 -4.03
C GLY A 142 12.13 16.96 -5.32
N THR A 143 11.28 16.47 -6.22
CA THR A 143 11.71 15.98 -7.55
C THR A 143 12.03 17.09 -8.55
N GLY A 144 11.49 18.30 -8.37
CA GLY A 144 11.80 19.47 -9.21
C GLY A 144 13.08 20.23 -8.81
N ALA A 145 13.68 19.87 -7.67
CA ALA A 145 14.90 20.49 -7.13
C ALA A 145 16.18 19.67 -7.40
N ARG A 146 16.11 18.66 -8.28
CA ARG A 146 17.24 17.80 -8.68
C ARG A 146 17.52 17.92 -10.17
#